data_AF-A0A2V9K253-F1
#
_entry.id   AF-A0A2V9K253-F1
#
_cell.length_a   1.000
_cell.length_b   1.000
_cell.length_c   1.000
_cell.angle_alpha   90.00
_cell.angle_beta   90.00
_cell.angle_gamma   90.00
#
_symmetry.space_group_name_H-M   'P 1'
#
loop_
_entity.id
_entity.type
_entity.pdbx_description
1 polymer ?
#
loop_
_entity_poly.entity_id
_entity_poly.type
_entity_poly.pdbx_seq_one_letter_code
_entity_poly.pdbx_strand_id
1 'polypeptide(L)'
;MDTYRNQVFQDRSFNLEEASFVGCTLKNCDLYYSGGDFDWVESRFEACRFHWRGPAKNTVALLQAMGALQQQMPPQNLMPAPPAQKPN
;
A
#
# COMPACT_ATOMS: atom_id res chain seq x y z
N MET A 1 -10.30 6.27 -17.16
CA MET A 1 -9.14 5.41 -16.84
C MET A 1 -7.94 6.02 -17.54
N ASP A 2 -7.08 6.66 -16.76
CA ASP A 2 -5.89 7.35 -17.24
C ASP A 2 -4.72 6.38 -17.33
N THR A 3 -3.88 6.50 -18.35
CA THR A 3 -2.71 5.62 -18.53
C THR A 3 -1.42 6.40 -18.34
N TYR A 4 -0.63 6.03 -17.35
CA TYR A 4 0.68 6.58 -17.06
C TYR A 4 1.77 5.63 -17.57
N ARG A 5 2.76 6.16 -18.28
CA ARG A 5 3.82 5.37 -18.92
C ARG A 5 5.20 5.92 -18.61
N ASN A 6 6.11 5.08 -18.11
CA ASN A 6 7.51 5.41 -17.81
C ASN A 6 7.67 6.65 -16.91
N GLN A 7 6.77 6.83 -15.95
CA GLN A 7 6.77 7.98 -15.04
C GLN A 7 7.19 7.57 -13.63
N VAL A 8 7.73 8.55 -12.90
CA VAL A 8 8.05 8.40 -11.49
C VAL A 8 7.08 9.27 -10.69
N PHE A 9 6.34 8.64 -9.78
CA PHE A 9 5.44 9.33 -8.87
C PHE A 9 5.97 9.22 -7.45
N GLN A 10 5.92 10.33 -6.72
CA GLN A 10 6.38 10.38 -5.34
C GLN A 10 5.38 11.16 -4.48
N ASP A 11 5.11 10.66 -3.27
CA ASP A 11 4.25 11.30 -2.26
C ASP A 11 2.86 11.64 -2.80
N ARG A 12 2.30 10.77 -3.65
CA ARG A 12 0.98 10.98 -4.28
C ARG A 12 -0.02 9.89 -3.90
N SER A 13 -1.29 10.24 -4.05
CA SER A 13 -2.41 9.33 -3.86
C SER A 13 -3.03 8.95 -5.21
N PHE A 14 -3.27 7.65 -5.41
CA PHE A 14 -3.90 7.15 -6.63
C PHE A 14 -5.05 6.19 -6.32
N ASN A 15 -6.12 6.28 -7.11
CA ASN A 15 -7.15 5.25 -7.15
C ASN A 15 -6.77 4.25 -8.25
N LEU A 16 -6.56 2.98 -7.88
CA LEU A 16 -6.02 1.97 -8.79
C LEU A 16 -6.97 1.63 -9.93
N GLU A 17 -8.28 1.76 -9.72
CA GLU A 17 -9.28 1.53 -10.76
C GLU A 17 -9.36 2.66 -11.81
N GLU A 18 -8.82 3.84 -11.48
CA GLU A 18 -8.85 5.00 -12.38
C GLU A 18 -7.55 5.13 -13.17
N ALA A 19 -6.51 4.38 -12.82
CA ALA A 19 -5.16 4.55 -13.36
C ALA A 19 -4.53 3.23 -13.79
N SER A 20 -3.94 3.21 -14.98
CA SER A 20 -3.08 2.13 -15.47
C SER A 20 -1.62 2.59 -15.47
N PHE A 21 -0.73 1.78 -14.89
CA PHE A 21 0.69 2.11 -14.75
C PHE A 21 1.57 1.16 -15.56
N VAL A 22 2.26 1.68 -16.58
CA VAL A 22 3.18 0.89 -17.42
C VAL A 22 4.61 1.41 -17.28
N GLY A 23 5.52 0.59 -16.75
CA GLY A 23 6.93 0.98 -16.53
C GLY A 23 7.10 2.11 -15.51
N CYS A 24 6.13 2.32 -14.62
CA CYS A 24 6.16 3.44 -13.68
C CYS A 24 6.82 3.06 -12.35
N THR A 25 7.45 4.04 -11.67
CA THR A 25 7.97 3.86 -10.31
C THR A 25 7.21 4.75 -9.35
N LEU A 26 6.48 4.16 -8.40
CA LEU A 26 5.74 4.87 -7.37
C LEU A 26 6.52 4.77 -6.05
N LYS A 27 6.79 5.91 -5.42
CA LYS A 27 7.55 6.00 -4.17
C LYS A 27 6.73 6.70 -3.09
N ASN A 28 6.61 6.08 -1.92
CA ASN A 28 5.88 6.62 -0.76
C ASN A 28 4.43 7.05 -1.07
N CYS A 29 3.77 6.38 -2.01
CA CYS A 29 2.42 6.73 -2.47
C CYS A 29 1.32 6.03 -1.66
N ASP A 30 0.13 6.63 -1.62
CA ASP A 30 -1.08 6.03 -1.05
C ASP A 30 -1.96 5.49 -2.18
N LEU A 31 -2.17 4.18 -2.20
CA LEU A 31 -2.89 3.48 -3.25
C LEU A 31 -4.24 3.00 -2.72
N TYR A 32 -5.31 3.46 -3.34
CA TYR A 32 -6.65 3.07 -2.95
C TYR A 32 -7.18 2.00 -3.91
N TYR A 33 -7.72 0.93 -3.34
CA TYR A 33 -8.36 -0.15 -4.08
C TYR A 33 -9.72 -0.46 -3.50
N SER A 34 -10.76 -0.40 -4.32
CA SER A 34 -12.16 -0.64 -3.97
C SER A 34 -12.67 -1.99 -4.48
N GLY A 35 -11.97 -2.65 -5.41
CA GLY A 35 -12.31 -3.99 -5.92
C GLY A 35 -12.72 -4.04 -7.39
N GLY A 36 -12.46 -2.97 -8.15
CA GLY A 36 -12.66 -2.98 -9.61
C GLY A 36 -11.42 -3.46 -10.37
N ASP A 37 -11.46 -3.36 -11.69
CA ASP A 37 -10.33 -3.73 -12.54
C ASP A 37 -9.17 -2.74 -12.36
N PHE A 38 -7.95 -3.26 -12.26
CA PHE A 38 -6.73 -2.48 -12.22
C PHE A 38 -5.68 -3.12 -13.12
N ASP A 39 -4.78 -2.32 -13.67
CA ASP A 39 -3.71 -2.82 -14.54
C ASP A 39 -2.41 -2.08 -14.27
N TRP A 40 -1.38 -2.84 -13.91
CA TRP A 40 -0.01 -2.34 -13.90
C TRP A 40 0.91 -3.35 -14.58
N VAL A 41 1.82 -2.85 -15.41
CA VAL A 41 2.76 -3.65 -16.18
C VAL A 41 4.15 -3.08 -15.94
N GLU A 42 5.10 -3.92 -15.51
CA GLU A 42 6.50 -3.53 -15.26
C GLU A 42 6.66 -2.33 -14.30
N SER A 43 5.66 -2.07 -13.46
CA SER A 43 5.67 -0.95 -12.52
C SER A 43 6.19 -1.38 -11.14
N ARG A 44 6.90 -0.49 -10.46
CA ARG A 44 7.50 -0.72 -9.14
C ARG A 44 6.84 0.17 -8.10
N PHE A 45 6.54 -0.41 -6.94
CA PHE A 45 5.97 0.29 -5.79
C PHE A 45 6.95 0.21 -4.63
N GLU A 46 7.54 1.35 -4.25
CA GLU A 46 8.50 1.47 -3.15
C GLU A 46 7.84 2.22 -1.99
N ALA A 47 7.80 1.61 -0.80
CA ALA A 47 7.22 2.21 0.41
C ALA A 47 5.76 2.74 0.24
N CYS A 48 4.98 2.15 -0.65
CA CYS A 48 3.58 2.56 -0.87
C CYS A 48 2.64 1.92 0.16
N ARG A 49 1.60 2.65 0.56
CA ARG A 49 0.56 2.21 1.50
C ARG A 49 -0.69 1.84 0.70
N PHE A 50 -1.17 0.61 0.86
CA PHE A 50 -2.41 0.16 0.24
C PHE A 50 -3.59 0.37 1.18
N HIS A 51 -4.62 1.02 0.68
CA HIS A 51 -5.86 1.33 1.38
C HIS A 51 -7.01 0.60 0.71
N TRP A 52 -7.53 -0.42 1.38
CA TRP A 52 -8.66 -1.20 0.91
C TRP A 52 -9.98 -0.47 1.23
N ARG A 53 -10.83 -0.28 0.23
CA ARG A 53 -12.15 0.36 0.32
C ARG A 53 -13.23 -0.56 -0.24
N GLY A 54 -14.50 -0.21 -0.02
CA GLY A 54 -15.65 -0.85 -0.66
C GLY A 54 -15.64 -2.40 -0.60
N PRO A 55 -16.02 -3.08 -1.70
CA PRO A 55 -15.96 -4.54 -1.82
C PRO A 55 -14.61 -5.16 -1.44
N ALA A 56 -13.49 -4.57 -1.86
CA ALA A 56 -12.16 -5.09 -1.53
C ALA A 56 -11.89 -5.11 -0.02
N LYS A 57 -12.32 -4.07 0.71
CA LYS A 57 -12.22 -4.03 2.18
C LYS A 57 -13.00 -5.19 2.83
N ASN A 58 -14.18 -5.50 2.33
CA ASN A 58 -15.01 -6.59 2.86
C ASN A 58 -14.35 -7.95 2.63
N THR A 59 -13.77 -8.16 1.45
CA THR A 59 -13.01 -9.39 1.15
C THR A 59 -11.79 -9.52 2.05
N VAL A 60 -11.01 -8.46 2.25
CA VAL A 60 -9.86 -8.47 3.17
C VAL A 60 -10.32 -8.80 4.60
N ALA A 61 -11.41 -8.19 5.07
CA ALA A 61 -11.96 -8.48 6.40
C ALA A 61 -12.41 -9.94 6.55
N LEU A 62 -13.08 -10.50 5.54
CA LEU A 62 -13.47 -11.91 5.52
C LEU A 62 -12.25 -12.84 5.59
N LEU A 63 -11.25 -12.60 4.75
CA LEU A 63 -10.03 -13.39 4.71
C LEU A 63 -9.22 -13.29 6.03
N GLN A 64 -9.23 -12.13 6.68
CA GLN A 64 -8.66 -11.96 8.02
C GLN A 64 -9.43 -12.78 9.06
N ALA A 65 -10.77 -12.75 9.04
CA ALA A 65 -11.59 -13.55 9.95
C ALA A 65 -11.40 -15.07 9.74
N MET A 66 -11.10 -15.49 8.51
CA MET A 66 -10.78 -16.89 8.18
C MET A 66 -9.34 -17.28 8.54
N GLY A 67 -8.51 -16.34 8.99
CA GLY A 67 -7.08 -16.56 9.23
C GLY A 67 -6.24 -16.76 7.95
N ALA A 68 -6.82 -16.49 6.77
CA ALA A 68 -6.15 -16.60 5.48
C ALA A 68 -5.28 -15.37 5.14
N LEU A 69 -5.58 -14.22 5.76
CA LEU A 69 -4.75 -13.02 5.71
C LEU A 69 -4.32 -12.62 7.12
N GLN A 70 -3.01 -12.54 7.35
CA GLN A 70 -2.51 -11.86 8.53
C GLN A 70 -2.73 -10.36 8.38
N GLN A 71 -3.24 -9.71 9.44
CA GLN A 71 -3.28 -8.27 9.47
C GLN A 71 -1.84 -7.74 9.37
N GLN A 72 -1.54 -6.99 8.30
CA GLN A 72 -0.39 -6.12 8.32
C GLN A 72 -0.63 -5.12 9.44
N MET A 73 0.10 -5.29 10.54
CA MET A 73 0.16 -4.27 11.58
C MET A 73 0.66 -2.98 10.90
N PRO A 74 0.05 -1.82 11.17
CA PRO A 74 0.67 -0.56 10.78
C PRO A 74 2.12 -0.61 11.29
N PRO A 75 3.11 -0.13 10.51
CA PRO A 75 4.50 -0.13 10.97
C PRO A 75 4.50 0.47 12.37
N GLN A 76 4.80 -0.38 13.36
CA GLN A 76 5.01 0.11 14.72
C GLN A 76 6.13 1.12 14.55
N ASN A 77 5.83 2.40 14.77
CA ASN A 77 6.87 3.38 15.01
C ASN A 77 7.83 2.68 15.97
N LEU A 78 9.05 2.40 15.51
CA LEU A 78 10.12 1.89 16.32
C LEU A 78 10.30 2.93 17.42
N MET A 79 9.61 2.74 18.54
CA MET A 79 9.82 3.56 19.72
C MET A 79 11.31 3.46 19.99
N PRO A 80 12.06 4.58 20.06
CA PRO A 80 13.48 4.49 20.35
C PRO A 80 13.63 3.74 21.67
N ALA A 81 14.50 2.74 21.66
CA ALA A 81 14.78 1.93 22.84
C ALA A 81 15.06 2.86 24.04
N PRO A 82 14.49 2.57 25.24
CA PRO A 82 14.81 3.35 26.42
C PRO A 82 16.34 3.32 26.65
N PRO A 83 16.97 4.45 27.01
CA PRO A 83 18.41 4.50 27.20
C PRO A 83 18.82 3.51 28.30
N ALA A 84 19.77 2.62 27.97
CA ALA A 84 20.34 1.67 28.90
C ALA A 84 20.93 2.42 30.12
N GLN A 85 20.27 2.31 31.26
CA GLN A 85 20.79 2.82 32.52
C GLN A 85 21.96 1.93 32.93
N LYS A 86 23.19 2.47 32.82
CA LYS A 86 24.40 1.81 33.34
C LYS A 86 24.26 1.67 34.86
N PRO A 87 24.39 0.46 35.43
CA PRO A 87 24.46 0.30 36.87
C PRO A 87 25.80 0.86 37.38
N ASN A 88 25.71 1.56 38.51
CA ASN A 88 26.80 2.19 39.26
C ASN A 88 27.39 1.21 40.27
#